data_AF-A0A090D7N4-F1
#
_entry.id   AF-A0A090D7N4-F1
#
_cell.length_a   1.000
_cell.length_b   1.000
_cell.length_c   1.000
_cell.angle_alpha   90.00
_cell.angle_beta   90.00
_cell.angle_gamma   90.00
#
_symmetry.space_group_name_H-M   'P 1'
#
loop_
_entity.id
_entity.type
_entity.pdbx_description
1 polymer ?
#
loop_
_entity_poly.entity_id
_entity_poly.type
_entity_poly.pdbx_seq_one_letter_code
_entity_poly.pdbx_strand_id
1 'polypeptide(L)'
;MAGIILLYIANLIITRRWVRDYAIFGYRTLVKGFFRFWAAVVIICLVMAVVVSVNCYFTHDGVILRECRNVLLVAVAVLTFVAFIPVLTVGVVMVGDFEDHEVIDGEYSRFRSRSGLLAVTALLLTLEAGFRLGVMFDSRPWGEERWYHSRAAYYCLGYVLEVVVVWLLTGGRVWGGFRTGEVYKGHWPGGGRPRVERWAEWVNTEGEVYGERG
;
A
#
# COMPACT_ATOMS: atom_id res chain seq x y z
N MET A 1 17.31 2.25 -1.55
CA MET A 1 16.62 1.46 -2.60
C MET A 1 15.76 0.35 -2.00
N ALA A 2 16.22 -0.42 -1.00
CA ALA A 2 15.43 -1.53 -0.46
C ALA A 2 14.16 -1.12 0.32
N GLY A 3 14.21 -0.03 1.10
CA GLY A 3 13.09 0.41 1.93
C GLY A 3 11.84 0.80 1.15
N ILE A 4 12.00 1.51 0.03
CA ILE A 4 10.88 1.96 -0.79
C ILE A 4 10.05 0.82 -1.38
N ILE A 5 10.69 -0.32 -1.68
CA ILE A 5 9.98 -1.44 -2.31
C ILE A 5 9.02 -2.09 -1.32
N LEU A 6 9.37 -2.12 -0.03
CA LEU A 6 8.46 -2.53 1.03
C LEU A 6 7.23 -1.61 1.09
N LEU A 7 7.38 -0.32 0.79
CA LEU A 7 6.26 0.62 0.72
C LEU A 7 5.34 0.34 -0.46
N TYR A 8 5.87 0.00 -1.65
CA TYR A 8 5.02 -0.42 -2.77
C TYR A 8 4.21 -1.68 -2.44
N ILE A 9 4.85 -2.68 -1.82
CA ILE A 9 4.17 -3.91 -1.40
C ILE A 9 3.11 -3.60 -0.34
N ALA A 10 3.45 -2.81 0.70
CA ALA A 10 2.52 -2.42 1.73
C ALA A 10 1.31 -1.65 1.15
N ASN A 11 1.55 -0.71 0.24
CA ASN A 11 0.50 0.06 -0.41
C ASN A 11 -0.43 -0.83 -1.25
N LEU A 12 0.10 -1.80 -1.99
CA LEU A 12 -0.69 -2.79 -2.73
C LEU A 12 -1.54 -3.68 -1.82
N ILE A 13 -0.99 -4.14 -0.69
CA ILE A 13 -1.72 -4.99 0.27
C ILE A 13 -2.88 -4.20 0.89
N ILE A 14 -2.64 -2.95 1.30
CA ILE A 14 -3.67 -2.11 1.91
C ILE A 14 -4.74 -1.75 0.87
N THR A 15 -4.35 -1.39 -0.34
CA THR A 15 -5.28 -1.11 -1.45
C THR A 15 -6.15 -2.32 -1.74
N ARG A 16 -5.57 -3.52 -1.87
CA ARG A 16 -6.31 -4.76 -2.08
C ARG A 16 -7.30 -5.04 -0.95
N ARG A 17 -6.88 -4.85 0.30
CA ARG A 17 -7.76 -5.03 1.47
C ARG A 17 -8.93 -4.04 1.44
N TRP A 18 -8.65 -2.78 1.14
CA TRP A 18 -9.66 -1.74 1.05
C TRP A 18 -10.66 -2.00 -0.09
N VAL A 19 -10.18 -2.39 -1.28
CA VAL A 19 -11.03 -2.81 -2.40
C VAL A 19 -11.89 -4.02 -2.03
N ARG A 20 -11.37 -4.99 -1.26
CA ARG A 20 -12.17 -6.13 -0.79
C ARG A 20 -13.26 -5.71 0.20
N ASP A 21 -12.94 -4.78 1.10
CA ASP A 21 -13.82 -4.40 2.19
C ASP A 21 -14.91 -3.40 1.73
N TYR A 22 -14.68 -2.63 0.64
CA TYR A 22 -15.60 -1.57 0.18
C TYR A 22 -16.06 -1.63 -1.29
N ALA A 23 -15.38 -2.36 -2.17
CA ALA A 23 -15.81 -2.47 -3.57
C ALA A 23 -16.52 -3.81 -3.81
N ILE A 24 -17.69 -3.76 -4.44
CA ILE A 24 -18.54 -4.92 -4.82
C ILE A 24 -17.75 -5.98 -5.64
N PHE A 25 -16.64 -5.58 -6.27
CA PHE A 25 -15.73 -6.46 -7.01
C PHE A 25 -14.88 -7.41 -6.12
N GLY A 26 -14.91 -7.25 -4.78
CA GLY A 26 -14.05 -7.97 -3.83
C GLY A 26 -14.17 -9.51 -3.83
N TYR A 27 -15.29 -10.05 -4.32
CA TYR A 27 -15.50 -11.50 -4.38
C TYR A 27 -15.04 -12.16 -5.69
N ARG A 28 -14.77 -11.38 -6.77
CA ARG A 28 -14.34 -11.97 -8.04
C ARG A 28 -12.90 -12.46 -7.96
N THR A 29 -12.69 -13.76 -8.24
CA THR A 29 -11.37 -14.41 -8.26
C THR A 29 -10.36 -13.65 -9.15
N LEU A 30 -10.84 -13.00 -10.21
CA LEU A 30 -10.03 -12.17 -11.12
C LEU A 30 -9.32 -11.02 -10.40
N VAL A 31 -10.00 -10.28 -9.52
CA VAL A 31 -9.39 -9.16 -8.78
C VAL A 31 -8.31 -9.67 -7.82
N LYS A 32 -8.57 -10.81 -7.15
CA LYS A 32 -7.58 -11.46 -6.29
C LYS A 32 -6.35 -11.93 -7.09
N GLY A 33 -6.53 -12.42 -8.31
CA GLY A 33 -5.47 -12.83 -9.22
C GLY A 33 -4.64 -11.64 -9.69
N PHE A 34 -5.29 -10.57 -10.16
CA PHE A 34 -4.64 -9.35 -10.64
C PHE A 34 -3.71 -8.73 -9.59
N PHE A 35 -4.20 -8.49 -8.37
CA PHE A 35 -3.35 -7.92 -7.31
C PHE A 35 -2.22 -8.85 -6.88
N ARG A 36 -2.42 -10.19 -6.91
CA ARG A 36 -1.34 -11.15 -6.62
C ARG A 36 -0.28 -11.16 -7.71
N PHE A 37 -0.71 -11.13 -8.97
CA PHE A 37 0.18 -11.04 -10.12
C PHE A 37 1.07 -9.81 -10.03
N TRP A 38 0.48 -8.62 -9.80
CA TRP A 38 1.27 -7.40 -9.64
C TRP A 38 2.20 -7.43 -8.43
N ALA A 39 1.76 -7.99 -7.30
CA ALA A 39 2.64 -8.18 -6.15
C ALA A 39 3.84 -9.10 -6.49
N ALA A 40 3.62 -10.17 -7.27
CA ALA A 40 4.69 -11.04 -7.73
C ALA A 40 5.65 -10.32 -8.70
N VAL A 41 5.12 -9.51 -9.62
CA VAL A 41 5.93 -8.67 -10.52
C VAL A 41 6.82 -7.71 -9.75
N VAL A 42 6.30 -7.05 -8.70
CA VAL A 42 7.10 -6.17 -7.83
C VAL A 42 8.24 -6.92 -7.17
N ILE A 43 8.00 -8.14 -6.67
CA ILE A 43 9.04 -8.98 -6.05
C ILE A 43 10.10 -9.37 -7.08
N ILE A 44 9.70 -9.74 -8.30
CA ILE A 44 10.63 -10.08 -9.37
C ILE A 44 11.49 -8.87 -9.74
N CYS A 45 10.89 -7.69 -9.90
CA CYS A 45 11.61 -6.44 -10.16
C CYS A 45 12.58 -6.10 -9.02
N LEU A 46 12.24 -6.38 -7.75
CA LEU A 46 13.14 -6.21 -6.61
C LEU A 46 14.36 -7.11 -6.73
N VAL A 47 14.14 -8.41 -6.95
CA VAL A 47 15.24 -9.39 -7.04
C VAL A 47 16.14 -9.03 -8.22
N MET A 48 15.55 -8.71 -9.36
CA MET A 48 16.26 -8.27 -10.56
C MET A 48 17.10 -7.02 -10.28
N ALA A 49 16.52 -5.98 -9.68
CA ALA A 49 17.22 -4.73 -9.39
C ALA A 49 18.38 -4.93 -8.41
N VAL A 50 18.21 -5.77 -7.38
CA VAL A 50 19.27 -6.10 -6.41
C VAL A 50 20.41 -6.85 -7.10
N VAL A 51 20.11 -7.92 -7.84
CA VAL A 51 21.12 -8.73 -8.55
C VAL A 51 21.90 -7.89 -9.55
N VAL A 52 21.22 -7.06 -10.33
CA VAL A 52 21.84 -6.20 -11.35
C VAL A 52 22.68 -5.10 -10.70
N SER A 53 22.22 -4.52 -9.59
CA SER A 53 23.00 -3.53 -8.83
C SER A 53 24.29 -4.11 -8.28
N VAL A 54 24.24 -5.35 -7.77
CA VAL A 54 25.42 -6.09 -7.31
C VAL A 54 26.38 -6.35 -8.48
N ASN A 55 25.87 -6.82 -9.63
CA ASN A 55 26.68 -7.04 -10.82
C ASN A 55 27.34 -5.75 -11.35
N CYS A 56 26.64 -4.61 -11.31
CA CYS A 56 27.22 -3.31 -11.66
C CYS A 56 28.38 -2.93 -10.76
N TYR A 57 28.31 -3.25 -9.47
CA TYR A 57 29.34 -2.90 -8.51
C TYR A 57 30.64 -3.68 -8.75
N PHE A 58 30.53 -4.97 -9.08
CA PHE A 58 31.68 -5.83 -9.31
C PHE A 58 32.25 -5.77 -10.74
N THR A 59 31.55 -5.13 -11.68
CA THR A 59 31.95 -5.09 -13.09
C THR A 59 32.43 -3.69 -13.49
N HIS A 60 33.63 -3.61 -14.07
CA HIS A 60 34.20 -2.36 -14.61
C HIS A 60 34.18 -2.28 -16.15
N ASP A 61 33.58 -3.27 -16.82
CA ASP A 61 33.40 -3.25 -18.27
C ASP A 61 32.21 -2.36 -18.66
N GLY A 62 32.47 -1.37 -19.51
CA GLY A 62 31.47 -0.42 -20.00
C GLY A 62 30.35 -1.05 -20.82
N VAL A 63 30.56 -2.22 -21.43
CA VAL A 63 29.50 -2.93 -22.18
C VAL A 63 28.49 -3.54 -21.20
N ILE A 64 28.97 -4.23 -20.18
CA ILE A 64 28.11 -4.88 -19.17
C ILE A 64 27.34 -3.84 -18.35
N LEU A 65 27.97 -2.69 -18.05
CA LEU A 65 27.32 -1.59 -17.34
C LEU A 65 26.13 -0.98 -18.14
N ARG A 66 26.22 -0.91 -19.47
CA ARG A 66 25.12 -0.43 -20.32
C ARG A 66 23.94 -1.39 -20.31
N GLU A 67 24.20 -2.69 -20.41
CA GLU A 67 23.15 -3.72 -20.34
C GLU A 67 22.46 -3.72 -18.98
N CYS A 68 23.25 -3.63 -17.91
CA CYS A 68 22.72 -3.53 -16.56
C CYS A 68 21.86 -2.27 -16.35
N ARG A 69 22.26 -1.13 -16.93
CA ARG A 69 21.45 0.10 -16.90
C ARG A 69 20.11 -0.09 -17.61
N ASN A 70 20.10 -0.72 -18.78
CA ASN A 70 18.86 -0.97 -19.54
C ASN A 70 17.90 -1.84 -18.72
N VAL A 71 18.43 -2.91 -18.11
CA VAL A 71 17.66 -3.80 -17.24
C VAL A 71 17.07 -3.05 -16.04
N LEU A 72 17.87 -2.21 -15.38
CA LEU A 72 17.42 -1.45 -14.21
C LEU A 72 16.37 -0.41 -14.58
N LEU A 73 16.51 0.22 -15.75
CA LEU A 73 15.53 1.16 -16.29
C LEU A 73 14.19 0.47 -16.52
N VAL A 74 14.18 -0.72 -17.13
CA VAL A 74 12.96 -1.52 -17.31
C VAL A 74 12.32 -1.87 -15.97
N ALA A 75 13.11 -2.30 -14.99
CA ALA A 75 12.59 -2.62 -13.66
C ALA A 75 11.91 -1.41 -12.99
N VAL A 76 12.55 -0.23 -13.04
CA VAL A 76 11.98 1.00 -12.46
C VAL A 76 10.76 1.49 -13.25
N ALA A 77 10.75 1.35 -14.58
CA ALA A 77 9.59 1.67 -15.41
C ALA A 77 8.36 0.81 -15.05
N VAL A 78 8.57 -0.50 -14.88
CA VAL A 78 7.50 -1.42 -14.44
C VAL A 78 7.00 -1.06 -13.05
N LEU A 79 7.90 -0.79 -12.09
CA LEU A 79 7.51 -0.37 -10.74
C LEU A 79 6.72 0.94 -10.73
N THR A 80 7.10 1.89 -11.60
CA THR A 80 6.38 3.16 -11.78
C THR A 80 4.96 2.92 -12.29
N PHE A 81 4.81 2.04 -13.28
CA PHE A 81 3.49 1.63 -13.78
C PHE A 81 2.64 0.98 -12.68
N VAL A 82 3.24 0.09 -11.87
CA VAL A 82 2.56 -0.54 -10.74
C VAL A 82 2.12 0.47 -9.69
N ALA A 83 2.93 1.51 -9.43
CA ALA A 83 2.58 2.56 -8.48
C ALA A 83 1.32 3.34 -8.89
N PHE A 84 1.00 3.44 -10.20
CA PHE A 84 -0.22 4.08 -10.68
C PHE A 84 -1.49 3.27 -10.42
N ILE A 85 -1.40 1.94 -10.34
CA ILE A 85 -2.54 1.04 -10.12
C ILE A 85 -3.36 1.45 -8.87
N PRO A 86 -2.78 1.63 -7.68
CA PRO A 86 -3.54 2.02 -6.50
C PRO A 86 -4.22 3.38 -6.67
N VAL A 87 -3.55 4.36 -7.31
CA VAL A 87 -4.14 5.69 -7.60
C VAL A 87 -5.37 5.54 -8.48
N LEU A 88 -5.27 4.77 -9.57
CA LEU A 88 -6.39 4.53 -10.49
C LEU A 88 -7.54 3.81 -9.78
N THR A 89 -7.26 2.79 -8.97
CA THR A 89 -8.30 2.04 -8.26
C THR A 89 -9.04 2.91 -7.23
N VAL A 90 -8.33 3.76 -6.47
CA VAL A 90 -8.98 4.66 -5.52
C VAL A 90 -9.77 5.75 -6.26
N GLY A 91 -9.25 6.27 -7.37
CA GLY A 91 -9.96 7.23 -8.22
C GLY A 91 -11.26 6.67 -8.79
N VAL A 92 -11.23 5.46 -9.33
CA VAL A 92 -12.43 4.77 -9.84
C VAL A 92 -13.45 4.55 -8.72
N VAL A 93 -13.00 4.15 -7.53
CA VAL A 93 -13.92 3.93 -6.38
C VAL A 93 -14.51 5.24 -5.85
N MET A 94 -13.78 6.36 -5.91
CA MET A 94 -14.31 7.67 -5.50
C MET A 94 -15.28 8.28 -6.51
N VAL A 95 -15.08 8.04 -7.81
CA VAL A 95 -15.89 8.62 -8.89
C VAL A 95 -17.11 7.77 -9.21
N GLY A 96 -17.00 6.45 -9.05
CA GLY A 96 -18.14 5.57 -9.26
C GLY A 96 -19.19 5.80 -8.17
N ASP A 97 -20.42 6.06 -8.62
CA ASP A 97 -21.60 6.13 -7.77
C ASP A 97 -22.01 4.68 -7.46
N PHE A 98 -21.30 4.05 -6.53
CA PHE A 98 -21.59 2.68 -6.13
C PHE A 98 -22.75 2.71 -5.15
N GLU A 99 -23.94 2.42 -5.68
CA GLU A 99 -25.19 2.30 -4.92
C GLU A 99 -24.99 1.52 -3.62
N ASP A 100 -25.48 2.15 -2.57
CA ASP A 100 -25.40 1.82 -1.16
C ASP A 100 -25.42 0.32 -0.81
N HIS A 101 -24.34 -0.14 -0.19
CA HIS A 101 -24.49 -1.11 0.90
C HIS A 101 -24.50 -0.35 2.21
N GLU A 102 -25.71 -0.02 2.68
CA GLU A 102 -26.10 0.31 4.06
C GLU A 102 -24.96 0.90 4.90
N VAL A 103 -24.40 2.02 4.44
CA VAL A 103 -23.43 2.78 5.23
C VAL A 103 -24.25 3.51 6.27
N ILE A 104 -24.39 2.89 7.46
CA ILE A 104 -24.88 3.54 8.67
C ILE A 104 -24.24 4.93 8.72
N ASP A 105 -25.03 6.01 8.77
CA ASP A 105 -24.66 7.42 8.51
C ASP A 105 -23.36 7.93 9.19
N GLY A 106 -22.79 7.19 10.16
CA GLY A 106 -21.48 7.44 10.77
C GLY A 106 -20.24 6.88 10.04
N GLU A 107 -20.37 5.97 9.06
CA GLU A 107 -19.23 5.32 8.38
C GLU A 107 -18.78 5.99 7.09
N TYR A 108 -19.61 6.81 6.44
CA TYR A 108 -19.27 7.49 5.19
C TYR A 108 -18.09 8.48 5.34
N SER A 109 -18.07 9.23 6.44
CA SER A 109 -16.96 10.15 6.76
C SER A 109 -15.63 9.41 6.97
N ARG A 110 -15.69 8.21 7.56
CA ARG A 110 -14.52 7.34 7.76
C ARG A 110 -14.04 6.74 6.44
N PHE A 111 -14.95 6.35 5.56
CA PHE A 111 -14.62 5.88 4.21
C PHE A 111 -13.84 6.94 3.41
N ARG A 112 -14.33 8.19 3.39
CA ARG A 112 -13.69 9.30 2.68
C ARG A 112 -12.31 9.66 3.24
N SER A 113 -12.16 9.58 4.57
CA SER A 113 -10.87 9.81 5.23
C SER A 113 -9.86 8.70 4.90
N ARG A 114 -10.30 7.43 4.84
CA ARG A 114 -9.46 6.27 4.49
C ARG A 114 -9.05 6.31 3.02
N SER A 115 -9.97 6.60 2.12
CA SER A 115 -9.69 6.71 0.68
C SER A 115 -8.79 7.90 0.38
N GLY A 116 -9.01 9.04 1.05
CA GLY A 116 -8.12 10.20 0.96
C GLY A 116 -6.69 9.88 1.41
N LEU A 117 -6.54 9.18 2.55
CA LEU A 117 -5.22 8.76 3.03
C LEU A 117 -4.52 7.83 2.02
N LEU A 118 -5.25 6.84 1.49
CA LEU A 118 -4.72 5.92 0.49
C LEU A 118 -4.32 6.63 -0.79
N ALA A 119 -5.18 7.53 -1.30
CA ALA A 119 -4.90 8.34 -2.47
C ALA A 119 -3.64 9.18 -2.27
N VAL A 120 -3.50 9.87 -1.13
CA VAL A 120 -2.31 10.67 -0.83
C VAL A 120 -1.05 9.80 -0.77
N THR A 121 -1.10 8.66 -0.07
CA THR A 121 0.08 7.77 0.00
C THR A 121 0.44 7.19 -1.36
N ALA A 122 -0.54 6.84 -2.19
CA ALA A 122 -0.33 6.32 -3.53
C ALA A 122 0.25 7.41 -4.46
N LEU A 123 -0.25 8.64 -4.38
CA LEU A 123 0.28 9.78 -5.14
C LEU A 123 1.74 10.08 -4.77
N LEU A 124 2.08 10.10 -3.49
CA LEU A 124 3.45 10.31 -3.04
C LEU A 124 4.40 9.20 -3.56
N LEU A 125 3.96 7.94 -3.49
CA LEU A 125 4.70 6.80 -4.04
C LEU A 125 4.86 6.88 -5.57
N THR A 126 3.84 7.34 -6.30
CA THR A 126 3.96 7.55 -7.76
C THR A 126 4.89 8.68 -8.13
N LEU A 127 4.86 9.78 -7.38
CA LEU A 127 5.72 10.94 -7.62
C LEU A 127 7.19 10.56 -7.43
N GLU A 128 7.46 9.80 -6.39
CA GLU A 128 8.79 9.31 -6.06
C GLU A 128 9.30 8.26 -7.08
N ALA A 129 8.44 7.33 -7.51
CA ALA A 129 8.74 6.40 -8.61
C ALA A 129 9.05 7.14 -9.93
N GLY A 130 8.20 8.10 -10.29
CA GLY A 130 8.34 8.90 -11.50
C GLY A 130 9.60 9.75 -11.50
N PHE A 131 9.97 10.32 -10.35
CA PHE A 131 11.24 11.03 -10.20
C PHE A 131 12.44 10.11 -10.43
N ARG A 132 12.48 8.90 -9.85
CA ARG A 132 13.55 7.93 -10.11
C ARG A 132 13.65 7.55 -11.57
N LEU A 133 12.50 7.30 -12.22
CA LEU A 133 12.46 6.98 -13.64
C LEU A 133 13.03 8.12 -14.47
N GLY A 134 12.65 9.37 -14.17
CA GLY A 134 13.17 10.56 -14.84
C GLY A 134 14.69 10.72 -14.68
N VAL A 135 15.22 10.47 -13.49
CA VAL A 135 16.68 10.50 -13.23
C VAL A 135 17.41 9.39 -14.00
N MET A 136 16.83 8.20 -14.13
CA MET A 136 17.45 7.08 -14.87
C MET A 136 17.43 7.27 -16.40
N PHE A 137 16.42 7.96 -16.93
CA PHE A 137 16.37 8.29 -18.36
C PHE A 137 17.45 9.31 -18.76
N ASP A 138 17.88 10.16 -17.84
CA ASP A 138 18.94 11.13 -18.12
C ASP A 138 20.33 10.47 -18.09
N SER A 139 20.66 9.76 -19.17
CA SER A 139 21.96 9.14 -19.39
C SER A 139 23.02 10.19 -19.68
N ARG A 140 23.83 10.54 -18.68
CA ARG A 140 24.71 11.71 -18.74
C ARG A 140 26.21 11.40 -18.96
N PRO A 141 26.94 12.26 -19.71
CA PRO A 141 28.41 12.32 -19.67
C PRO A 141 28.92 12.84 -18.31
N TRP A 142 30.13 12.44 -17.92
CA TRP A 142 30.77 12.96 -16.70
C TRP A 142 31.07 14.46 -16.82
N GLY A 143 30.64 15.27 -15.84
CA GLY A 143 31.18 16.63 -15.63
C GLY A 143 30.20 17.79 -15.70
N GLU A 144 28.98 17.60 -16.17
CA GLU A 144 27.95 18.62 -15.96
C GLU A 144 27.20 18.28 -14.64
N GLU A 145 26.53 19.23 -13.96
CA GLU A 145 25.65 18.98 -12.78
C GLU A 145 24.22 19.51 -13.06
N ARG A 146 23.15 18.72 -12.91
CA ARG A 146 21.75 19.19 -13.07
C ARG A 146 21.12 19.44 -11.71
N TRP A 147 20.07 20.25 -11.66
CA TRP A 147 19.38 20.65 -10.43
C TRP A 147 18.92 19.46 -9.56
N TYR A 148 18.53 18.33 -10.17
CA TYR A 148 18.12 17.10 -9.47
C TYR A 148 19.26 16.24 -8.94
N HIS A 149 20.51 16.53 -9.29
CA HIS A 149 21.70 15.91 -8.68
C HIS A 149 22.16 16.64 -7.42
N SER A 150 21.50 17.75 -7.07
CA SER A 150 21.75 18.43 -5.81
C SER A 150 21.44 17.50 -4.64
N ARG A 151 22.23 17.61 -3.56
CA ARG A 151 21.98 16.89 -2.31
C ARG A 151 20.55 17.14 -1.80
N ALA A 152 20.04 18.35 -2.00
CA ALA A 152 18.68 18.73 -1.63
C ALA A 152 17.62 17.87 -2.35
N ALA A 153 17.70 17.73 -3.68
CA ALA A 153 16.76 16.92 -4.43
C ALA A 153 16.81 15.44 -4.00
N TYR A 154 18.01 14.90 -3.77
CA TYR A 154 18.18 13.53 -3.29
C TYR A 154 17.53 13.28 -1.92
N TYR A 155 17.71 14.18 -0.95
CA TYR A 155 17.11 14.02 0.37
C TYR A 155 15.60 14.26 0.36
N CYS A 156 15.12 15.31 -0.31
CA CYS A 156 13.70 15.64 -0.34
C CYS A 156 12.87 14.57 -1.08
N LEU A 157 13.31 14.13 -2.26
CA LEU A 157 12.53 13.23 -3.10
C LEU A 157 12.83 11.74 -2.84
N GLY A 158 13.99 11.44 -2.25
CA GLY A 158 14.33 10.08 -1.83
C GLY A 158 13.86 9.78 -0.41
N TYR A 159 14.46 10.44 0.57
CA TYR A 159 14.31 10.09 1.99
C TYR A 159 13.09 10.73 2.65
N VAL A 160 12.82 12.02 2.40
CA VAL A 160 11.70 12.71 3.06
C VAL A 160 10.37 12.14 2.59
N LEU A 161 10.20 11.87 1.30
CA LEU A 161 8.99 11.20 0.79
C LEU A 161 8.82 9.80 1.41
N GLU A 162 9.88 9.02 1.53
CA GLU A 162 9.85 7.70 2.19
C GLU A 162 9.38 7.80 3.65
N VAL A 163 9.96 8.73 4.41
CA VAL A 163 9.60 8.98 5.82
C VAL A 163 8.15 9.45 5.93
N VAL A 164 7.71 10.40 5.10
CA VAL A 164 6.33 10.90 5.09
C VAL A 164 5.34 9.78 4.82
N VAL A 165 5.60 8.92 3.83
CA VAL A 165 4.71 7.78 3.52
C VAL A 165 4.66 6.79 4.69
N VAL A 166 5.80 6.46 5.31
CA VAL A 166 5.84 5.60 6.51
C VAL A 166 5.02 6.21 7.65
N TRP A 167 5.16 7.52 7.89
CA TRP A 167 4.39 8.24 8.90
C TRP A 167 2.89 8.23 8.61
N LEU A 168 2.48 8.44 7.35
CA LEU A 168 1.06 8.40 6.96
C LEU A 168 0.47 6.99 7.12
N LEU A 169 1.21 5.95 6.71
CA LEU A 169 0.77 4.56 6.84
C LEU A 169 0.69 4.12 8.31
N THR A 170 1.69 4.46 9.11
CA THR A 170 1.74 4.09 10.54
C THR A 170 0.75 4.92 11.34
N GLY A 171 0.70 6.22 11.08
CA GLY A 171 -0.29 7.14 11.63
C GLY A 171 -1.71 6.65 11.34
N GLY A 172 -2.05 6.35 10.09
CA GLY A 172 -3.36 5.83 9.72
C GLY A 172 -3.73 4.48 10.36
N ARG A 173 -2.74 3.65 10.72
CA ARG A 173 -2.94 2.40 11.48
C ARG A 173 -3.21 2.66 12.96
N VAL A 174 -2.45 3.56 13.57
CA VAL A 174 -2.62 3.94 14.98
C VAL A 174 -3.93 4.69 15.18
N TRP A 175 -4.30 5.52 14.21
CA TRP A 175 -5.49 6.36 14.18
C TRP A 175 -6.78 5.58 13.84
N GLY A 176 -6.98 4.39 14.43
CA GLY A 176 -8.26 3.65 14.44
C GLY A 176 -8.94 3.31 13.10
N GLY A 177 -8.43 3.78 11.96
CA GLY A 177 -9.06 3.71 10.65
C GLY A 177 -8.94 2.35 9.97
N PHE A 178 -8.05 1.49 10.44
CA PHE A 178 -7.93 0.11 9.96
C PHE A 178 -8.03 -0.92 11.09
N ARG A 179 -8.42 -0.49 12.30
CA ARG A 179 -8.73 -1.42 13.39
C ARG A 179 -10.06 -2.06 13.00
N THR A 180 -9.99 -3.33 12.63
CA THR A 180 -11.14 -4.16 12.33
C THR A 180 -12.19 -3.93 13.39
N GLY A 181 -13.38 -3.49 12.97
CA GLY A 181 -14.56 -3.83 13.70
C GLY A 181 -14.56 -5.34 13.86
N GLU A 182 -14.53 -5.80 15.10
CA GLU A 182 -15.54 -6.77 15.47
C GLU A 182 -16.91 -6.21 15.06
N VAL A 183 -17.90 -7.07 14.84
CA VAL A 183 -19.24 -6.74 14.32
C VAL A 183 -19.24 -6.58 12.78
N TYR A 184 -19.77 -7.49 11.95
CA TYR A 184 -20.98 -8.31 12.08
C TYR A 184 -20.75 -9.74 11.53
N LYS A 185 -20.74 -10.74 12.43
CA LYS A 185 -21.27 -12.06 12.09
C LYS A 185 -22.77 -12.03 12.37
N GLY A 186 -23.58 -12.17 11.33
CA GLY A 186 -24.98 -12.56 11.44
C GLY A 186 -25.99 -11.45 11.16
N HIS A 187 -26.57 -11.48 9.97
CA HIS A 187 -27.98 -11.14 9.82
C HIS A 187 -28.70 -12.46 9.47
N TRP A 188 -29.36 -13.04 10.47
CA TRP A 188 -30.35 -14.09 10.28
C TRP A 188 -31.69 -13.43 9.94
N PRO A 189 -32.52 -13.99 9.05
CA PRO A 189 -33.83 -13.44 8.74
C PRO A 189 -34.76 -13.73 9.92
N GLY A 190 -34.89 -12.76 10.82
CA GLY A 190 -35.73 -12.85 12.01
C GLY A 190 -35.41 -11.71 12.97
N GLY A 191 -36.25 -10.67 12.95
CA GLY A 191 -36.06 -9.45 13.72
C GLY A 191 -35.92 -9.68 15.22
N GLY A 192 -34.69 -9.71 15.71
CA GLY A 192 -34.32 -9.61 17.12
C GLY A 192 -33.12 -8.68 17.24
N ARG A 193 -33.18 -7.69 18.14
CA ARG A 193 -32.06 -6.74 18.32
C ARG A 193 -30.79 -7.49 18.73
N PRO A 194 -29.62 -7.15 18.17
CA PRO A 194 -28.38 -7.84 18.52
C PRO A 194 -28.02 -7.55 19.97
N ARG A 195 -27.90 -8.62 20.77
CA ARG A 195 -27.30 -8.57 22.10
C ARG A 195 -25.80 -8.36 21.89
N VAL A 196 -25.28 -7.22 22.32
CA VAL A 196 -23.85 -6.93 22.27
C VAL A 196 -23.18 -7.81 23.31
N GLU A 197 -22.72 -8.98 22.90
CA GLU A 197 -21.87 -9.84 23.71
C GLU A 197 -20.52 -9.13 23.90
N ARG A 198 -20.43 -8.43 25.03
CA ARG A 198 -19.21 -7.81 25.52
C ARG A 198 -18.33 -8.95 26.04
N TRP A 199 -17.12 -9.06 25.51
CA TRP A 199 -16.05 -10.00 25.91
C TRP A 199 -15.77 -10.15 27.43
N ALA A 200 -16.41 -9.36 28.28
CA ALA A 200 -16.40 -9.49 29.73
C ALA A 200 -17.22 -10.70 30.25
N GLU A 201 -18.10 -11.30 29.43
CA GLU A 201 -18.95 -12.43 29.84
C GLU A 201 -18.20 -13.78 29.84
N TRP A 202 -16.99 -13.85 29.26
CA TRP A 202 -16.15 -15.05 29.20
C TRP A 202 -15.11 -15.14 30.32
N VAL A 203 -15.06 -14.13 31.21
CA VAL A 203 -14.27 -14.21 32.44
C VAL A 203 -15.22 -14.69 33.51
N ASN A 204 -15.14 -15.98 33.85
CA ASN A 204 -15.91 -16.58 34.95
C ASN A 204 -15.89 -15.64 36.16
N THR A 205 -17.06 -15.16 36.55
CA THR A 205 -17.21 -14.41 37.79
C THR A 205 -16.84 -15.35 38.93
N GLU A 206 -16.00 -14.92 39.87
CA GLU A 206 -15.40 -15.77 40.91
C GLU A 206 -16.44 -16.54 41.77
N GLY A 207 -17.70 -16.10 41.76
CA GLY A 207 -18.83 -16.79 42.39
C GLY A 207 -19.26 -18.11 41.73
N GLU A 208 -18.88 -18.38 40.48
CA GLU A 208 -19.12 -19.69 39.84
C GLU A 208 -17.99 -20.71 40.12
N VAL A 209 -16.79 -20.23 40.47
CA VAL A 209 -15.62 -21.09 40.78
C VAL A 209 -15.56 -21.45 42.26
N TYR A 210 -15.97 -20.52 43.13
CA TYR A 210 -16.10 -20.74 44.57
C TYR A 210 -17.57 -20.66 44.92
N GLY A 211 -18.29 -21.76 44.74
CA GLY A 211 -19.70 -21.86 45.13
C GLY A 211 -19.92 -21.31 46.54
N GLU A 212 -21.00 -20.54 46.70
CA GLU A 212 -21.37 -19.90 47.95
C GLU A 212 -21.33 -20.93 49.10
N ARG A 213 -20.31 -20.80 49.95
CA ARG A 213 -20.35 -21.41 51.28
C ARG A 213 -21.17 -20.47 52.15
N GLY A 214 -22.43 -20.85 52.34
CA GLY A 214 -23.16 -20.49 53.56
C GLY A 214 -22.46 -21.02 54.81
#